data_AF-A0A2N1TRK6-F1
#
_entry.id   AF-A0A2N1TRK6-F1
#
_cell.length_a   1.000
_cell.length_b   1.000
_cell.length_c   1.000
_cell.angle_alpha   90.00
_cell.angle_beta   90.00
_cell.angle_gamma   90.00
#
_symmetry.space_group_name_H-M   'P 1'
#
loop_
_entity.id
_entity.type
_entity.pdbx_description
1 polymer ?
#
loop_
_entity_poly.entity_id
_entity_poly.type
_entity_poly.pdbx_seq_one_letter_code
_entity_poly.pdbx_strand_id
1 'polypeptide(L)'
;MNNRKLGLFAIVALMLCVSASTFAVTPEFAALHHDKVLPTHDIVLKKTLFVCGQINGLYHGINDMVGALQLAKNNNITAEMLSAQLLAVKIGLIEKPALLRHIAKEIKFCEAYPDFPLGFDDSPEGPEKISIEFYKMADHIENLPINYKLKELPALRKEAQRVVFELFWTDSEKMRTLSSDMLNFLRRVLKEDIPFDIFGKKNR
;
A
#
# COMPACT_ATOMS: atom_id res chain seq x y z
N MET A 1 59.41 12.38 -20.49
CA MET A 1 58.11 12.10 -21.15
C MET A 1 57.26 11.03 -20.42
N ASN A 2 57.43 10.82 -19.10
CA ASN A 2 56.75 9.75 -18.35
C ASN A 2 55.64 10.21 -17.39
N ASN A 3 55.56 11.50 -17.04
CA ASN A 3 54.62 11.97 -16.00
C ASN A 3 53.18 12.21 -16.51
N ARG A 4 52.97 12.34 -17.83
CA ARG A 4 51.62 12.50 -18.42
C ARG A 4 50.79 11.23 -18.38
N LYS A 5 51.42 10.05 -18.48
CA LYS A 5 50.71 8.76 -18.42
C LYS A 5 50.30 8.42 -16.99
N LEU A 6 51.15 8.71 -16.00
CA LEU A 6 50.84 8.56 -14.58
C LEU A 6 49.67 9.43 -14.12
N GLY A 7 49.61 10.70 -14.57
CA GLY A 7 48.47 11.58 -14.27
C GLY A 7 47.15 11.09 -14.87
N LEU A 8 47.18 10.53 -16.09
CA LEU A 8 45.98 10.00 -16.73
C LEU A 8 45.47 8.73 -16.04
N PHE A 9 46.37 7.83 -15.62
CA PHE A 9 45.99 6.64 -14.84
C PHE A 9 45.44 7.00 -13.45
N ALA A 10 45.99 8.03 -12.79
CA ALA A 10 45.46 8.52 -11.52
C ALA A 10 44.04 9.10 -11.67
N ILE A 11 43.76 9.82 -12.75
CA ILE A 11 42.42 10.38 -13.03
C ILE A 11 41.41 9.27 -13.38
N VAL A 12 41.82 8.27 -14.17
CA VAL A 12 40.98 7.11 -14.50
C VAL A 12 40.70 6.25 -13.26
N ALA A 13 41.69 6.03 -12.40
CA ALA A 13 41.50 5.34 -11.12
C ALA A 13 40.60 6.14 -10.17
N LEU A 14 40.74 7.47 -10.11
CA LEU A 14 39.87 8.34 -9.33
C LEU A 14 38.42 8.25 -9.84
N MET A 15 38.20 8.35 -11.15
CA MET A 15 36.87 8.22 -11.75
C MET A 15 36.25 6.83 -11.51
N LEU A 16 37.04 5.76 -11.61
CA LEU A 16 36.60 4.39 -11.31
C LEU A 16 36.29 4.16 -9.83
N CYS A 17 36.96 4.89 -8.91
CA CYS A 17 36.63 4.88 -7.49
C CYS A 17 35.33 5.65 -7.16
N VAL A 18 34.94 6.64 -7.98
CA VAL A 18 33.66 7.36 -7.78
C VAL A 18 32.48 6.67 -8.50
N SER A 19 32.75 5.82 -9.49
CA SER A 19 31.70 5.27 -10.37
C SER A 19 31.30 3.81 -10.12
N ALA A 20 31.57 3.23 -8.96
CA ALA A 20 31.12 1.87 -8.65
C ALA A 20 30.89 1.64 -7.15
N SER A 21 29.90 2.32 -6.61
CA SER A 21 29.13 1.78 -5.49
C SER A 21 27.65 1.77 -5.88
N THR A 22 27.34 0.97 -6.89
CA THR A 22 26.00 0.35 -6.97
C THR A 22 25.87 -0.53 -5.73
N PHE A 23 25.51 0.10 -4.62
CA PHE A 23 25.32 -0.56 -3.36
C PHE A 23 24.19 -1.57 -3.54
N ALA A 24 24.56 -2.84 -3.59
CA ALA A 24 23.68 -3.98 -3.29
C ALA A 24 23.39 -4.05 -1.78
N VAL A 25 23.34 -2.90 -1.11
CA VAL A 25 22.95 -2.79 0.29
C VAL A 25 21.46 -2.56 0.28
N THR A 26 20.71 -3.58 0.67
CA THR A 26 19.27 -3.41 0.85
C THR A 26 19.04 -2.41 2.00
N PRO A 27 17.93 -1.65 1.99
CA PRO A 27 17.59 -0.75 3.08
C PRO A 27 17.60 -1.43 4.46
N GLU A 28 17.30 -2.74 4.53
CA GLU A 28 17.39 -3.51 5.78
C GLU A 28 18.85 -3.72 6.25
N PHE A 29 19.79 -3.93 5.34
CA PHE A 29 21.21 -4.07 5.68
C PHE A 29 21.81 -2.74 6.17
N ALA A 30 21.49 -1.62 5.51
CA ALA A 30 21.93 -0.31 5.99
C ALA A 30 21.32 0.08 7.34
N ALA A 31 20.06 -0.28 7.59
CA ALA A 31 19.45 -0.09 8.91
C ALA A 31 20.19 -0.88 10.01
N LEU A 32 20.69 -2.08 9.70
CA LEU A 32 21.52 -2.89 10.60
C LEU A 32 22.88 -2.23 10.93
N HIS A 33 23.39 -1.40 10.01
CA HIS A 33 24.67 -0.70 10.13
C HIS A 33 24.54 0.78 10.53
N HIS A 34 23.33 1.24 10.87
CA HIS A 34 23.02 2.66 11.13
C HIS A 34 23.32 3.61 9.97
N ASP A 35 23.44 3.08 8.75
CA ASP A 35 23.65 3.87 7.54
C ASP A 35 22.31 4.49 7.09
N LYS A 36 22.30 5.82 6.92
CA LYS A 36 21.14 6.51 6.33
C LYS A 36 21.14 6.29 4.82
N VAL A 37 20.33 5.33 4.34
CA VAL A 37 20.01 5.23 2.92
C VAL A 37 18.96 6.30 2.61
N LEU A 38 19.37 7.31 1.84
CA LEU A 38 18.41 8.25 1.27
C LEU A 38 17.61 7.55 0.16
N PRO A 39 16.31 7.82 0.03
CA PRO A 39 15.50 7.27 -1.05
C PRO A 39 16.06 7.73 -2.39
N THR A 40 16.68 6.83 -3.14
CA THR A 40 17.11 7.08 -4.51
C THR A 40 15.95 6.79 -5.46
N HIS A 41 16.03 7.36 -6.66
CA HIS A 41 15.03 7.15 -7.71
C HIS A 41 14.67 5.67 -7.91
N ASP A 42 15.68 4.80 -8.11
CA ASP A 42 15.50 3.37 -8.36
C ASP A 42 14.86 2.63 -7.16
N ILE A 43 15.25 2.99 -5.92
CA ILE A 43 14.68 2.38 -4.71
C ILE A 43 13.21 2.78 -4.56
N VAL A 44 12.89 4.06 -4.75
CA VAL A 44 11.51 4.57 -4.66
C VAL A 44 10.65 3.92 -5.73
N LEU A 45 11.10 3.88 -6.99
CA LEU A 45 10.38 3.22 -8.06
C LEU A 45 10.03 1.76 -7.71
N LYS A 46 11.04 0.97 -7.32
CA LYS A 46 10.84 -0.46 -6.99
C LYS A 46 9.94 -0.66 -5.79
N LYS A 47 10.13 0.10 -4.71
CA LYS A 47 9.31 0.00 -3.50
C LYS A 47 7.88 0.44 -3.74
N THR A 48 7.66 1.55 -4.45
CA THR A 48 6.30 2.02 -4.77
C THR A 48 5.56 1.02 -5.67
N LEU A 49 6.21 0.43 -6.69
CA LEU A 49 5.61 -0.64 -7.50
C LEU A 49 5.26 -1.87 -6.66
N PHE A 50 6.20 -2.32 -5.82
CA PHE A 50 5.99 -3.45 -4.92
C PHE A 50 4.79 -3.23 -3.99
N VAL A 51 4.75 -2.07 -3.32
CA VAL A 51 3.66 -1.70 -2.43
C VAL A 51 2.32 -1.60 -3.18
N CYS A 52 2.28 -0.99 -4.36
CA CYS A 52 1.05 -0.94 -5.16
C CYS A 52 0.53 -2.34 -5.52
N GLY A 53 1.44 -3.28 -5.80
CA GLY A 53 1.08 -4.69 -5.98
C GLY A 53 0.46 -5.32 -4.72
N GLN A 54 1.05 -5.06 -3.55
CA GLN A 54 0.50 -5.52 -2.27
C GLN A 54 -0.87 -4.89 -1.96
N ILE A 55 -1.03 -3.58 -2.21
CA ILE A 55 -2.30 -2.87 -2.04
C ILE A 55 -3.37 -3.47 -2.95
N ASN A 56 -3.05 -3.73 -4.22
CA ASN A 56 -4.00 -4.34 -5.15
C ASN A 56 -4.44 -5.74 -4.70
N GLY A 57 -3.49 -6.57 -4.26
CA GLY A 57 -3.82 -7.89 -3.71
C GLY A 57 -4.67 -7.82 -2.45
N LEU A 58 -4.39 -6.87 -1.56
CA LEU A 58 -5.17 -6.66 -0.35
C LEU A 58 -6.58 -6.14 -0.64
N TYR A 59 -6.70 -5.16 -1.54
CA TYR A 59 -7.97 -4.61 -2.01
C TYR A 59 -8.89 -5.70 -2.54
N HIS A 60 -8.41 -6.54 -3.46
CA HIS A 60 -9.19 -7.67 -3.97
C HIS A 60 -9.54 -8.67 -2.86
N GLY A 61 -8.58 -9.01 -2.00
CA GLY A 61 -8.83 -9.92 -0.89
C GLY A 61 -9.90 -9.43 0.09
N ILE A 62 -9.92 -8.15 0.44
CA ILE A 62 -10.97 -7.57 1.29
C ILE A 62 -12.31 -7.56 0.55
N ASN A 63 -12.33 -7.16 -0.72
CA ASN A 63 -13.53 -7.11 -1.54
C ASN A 63 -14.19 -8.48 -1.73
N ASP A 64 -13.40 -9.55 -1.90
CA ASP A 64 -13.92 -10.91 -2.01
C ASP A 64 -14.54 -11.38 -0.70
N MET A 65 -13.90 -11.07 0.45
CA MET A 65 -14.44 -11.39 1.78
C MET A 65 -15.79 -10.71 2.03
N VAL A 66 -15.90 -9.42 1.75
CA VAL A 66 -17.16 -8.67 1.95
C VAL A 66 -18.18 -8.92 0.84
N GLY A 67 -17.73 -9.33 -0.35
CA GLY A 67 -18.59 -9.78 -1.45
C GLY A 67 -19.47 -10.96 -1.04
N ALA A 68 -18.94 -11.87 -0.22
CA ALA A 68 -19.72 -12.97 0.34
C ALA A 68 -20.91 -12.50 1.20
N LEU A 69 -20.79 -11.36 1.89
CA LEU A 69 -21.87 -10.77 2.69
C LEU A 69 -23.00 -10.17 1.84
N GLN A 70 -22.79 -9.94 0.54
CA GLN A 70 -23.88 -9.49 -0.35
C GLN A 70 -24.99 -10.53 -0.49
N LEU A 71 -24.71 -11.80 -0.16
CA LEU A 71 -25.71 -12.86 -0.05
C LEU A 71 -26.78 -12.57 1.01
N ALA A 72 -26.53 -11.65 1.95
CA ALA A 72 -27.54 -11.14 2.89
C ALA A 72 -28.79 -10.56 2.19
N LYS A 73 -28.65 -10.13 0.93
CA LYS A 73 -29.76 -9.64 0.09
C LYS A 73 -30.61 -10.77 -0.52
N ASN A 74 -30.16 -12.02 -0.44
CA ASN A 74 -30.90 -13.17 -0.95
C ASN A 74 -32.05 -13.54 0.01
N ASN A 75 -33.23 -13.81 -0.53
CA ASN A 75 -34.41 -14.20 0.24
C ASN A 75 -34.29 -15.58 0.89
N ASN A 76 -33.44 -16.47 0.34
CA ASN A 76 -33.27 -17.83 0.84
C ASN A 76 -32.18 -17.98 1.91
N ILE A 77 -31.54 -16.88 2.34
CA ILE A 77 -30.45 -16.95 3.32
C ILE A 77 -30.98 -17.20 4.73
N THR A 78 -30.39 -18.17 5.43
CA THR A 78 -30.72 -18.46 6.82
C THR A 78 -29.84 -17.66 7.79
N ALA A 79 -30.23 -17.60 9.06
CA ALA A 79 -29.45 -16.94 10.11
C ALA A 79 -28.09 -17.62 10.28
N GLU A 80 -28.03 -18.95 10.20
CA GLU A 80 -26.81 -19.74 10.33
C GLU A 80 -25.83 -19.45 9.20
N MET A 81 -26.32 -19.37 7.96
CA MET A 81 -25.49 -19.05 6.80
C MET A 81 -24.85 -17.67 6.93
N LEU A 82 -25.64 -16.66 7.31
CA LEU A 82 -25.14 -15.29 7.42
C LEU A 82 -24.21 -15.11 8.65
N SER A 83 -24.51 -15.80 9.75
CA SER A 83 -23.63 -15.88 10.91
C SER A 83 -22.28 -16.51 10.56
N ALA A 84 -22.28 -17.61 9.81
CA ALA A 84 -21.05 -18.27 9.35
C ALA A 84 -20.22 -17.37 8.43
N GLN A 85 -20.86 -16.61 7.54
CA GLN A 85 -20.16 -15.64 6.68
C GLN A 85 -19.54 -14.50 7.49
N LEU A 86 -20.26 -13.93 8.45
CA LEU A 86 -19.71 -12.90 9.35
C LEU A 86 -18.53 -13.42 10.17
N LEU A 87 -18.60 -14.67 10.64
CA LEU A 87 -17.47 -15.32 11.32
C LEU A 87 -16.28 -15.51 10.37
N ALA A 88 -16.51 -15.95 9.14
CA ALA A 88 -15.46 -16.12 8.14
C ALA A 88 -14.75 -14.79 7.82
N VAL A 89 -15.51 -13.70 7.65
CA VAL A 89 -14.94 -12.35 7.49
C VAL A 89 -14.10 -11.98 8.70
N LYS A 90 -14.63 -12.16 9.93
CA LYS A 90 -13.88 -11.87 11.16
C LYS A 90 -12.55 -12.61 11.22
N ILE A 91 -12.52 -13.90 10.90
CA ILE A 91 -11.30 -14.71 10.88
C ILE A 91 -10.35 -14.23 9.77
N GLY A 92 -10.88 -13.96 8.57
CA GLY A 92 -10.10 -13.52 7.42
C GLY A 92 -9.41 -12.16 7.61
N LEU A 93 -9.92 -11.32 8.53
CA LEU A 93 -9.35 -10.03 8.86
C LEU A 93 -8.17 -10.09 9.84
N ILE A 94 -7.95 -11.20 10.55
CA ILE A 94 -6.95 -11.30 11.64
C ILE A 94 -5.55 -10.84 11.21
N GLU A 95 -5.10 -11.28 10.03
CA GLU A 95 -3.74 -10.99 9.54
C GLU A 95 -3.63 -9.69 8.73
N LYS A 96 -4.77 -9.05 8.39
CA LYS A 96 -4.80 -7.88 7.49
C LYS A 96 -4.16 -6.63 8.12
N PRO A 97 -4.37 -6.30 9.41
CA PRO A 97 -3.70 -5.17 10.05
C PRO A 97 -2.17 -5.25 9.99
N ALA A 98 -1.59 -6.45 10.19
CA ALA A 98 -0.14 -6.62 10.13
C ALA A 98 0.40 -6.32 8.72
N LEU A 99 -0.30 -6.78 7.68
CA LEU A 99 0.06 -6.47 6.28
C LEU A 99 -0.09 -4.98 5.96
N LEU A 100 -1.15 -4.32 6.44
CA LEU A 100 -1.33 -2.88 6.26
C LEU A 100 -0.23 -2.06 6.94
N ARG A 101 0.18 -2.45 8.15
CA ARG A 101 1.31 -1.81 8.86
C ARG A 101 2.64 -2.04 8.12
N HIS A 102 2.83 -3.20 7.49
CA HIS A 102 3.99 -3.44 6.64
C HIS A 102 3.97 -2.51 5.42
N ILE A 103 2.84 -2.42 4.70
CA ILE A 103 2.66 -1.49 3.58
C ILE A 103 2.95 -0.04 4.03
N ALA A 104 2.38 0.40 5.15
CA ALA A 104 2.60 1.73 5.70
C ALA A 104 4.09 2.03 5.94
N LYS A 105 4.84 1.07 6.48
CA LYS A 105 6.28 1.20 6.72
C LYS A 105 7.07 1.36 5.41
N GLU A 106 6.72 0.61 4.38
CA GLU A 106 7.35 0.71 3.06
C GLU A 106 7.05 2.04 2.36
N ILE A 107 5.80 2.52 2.47
CA ILE A 107 5.40 3.84 1.96
C ILE A 107 6.16 4.95 2.68
N LYS A 108 6.25 4.88 4.02
CA LYS A 108 6.93 5.88 4.85
C LYS A 108 8.38 6.11 4.45
N PHE A 109 9.06 5.07 3.96
CA PHE A 109 10.41 5.21 3.40
C PHE A 109 10.42 6.09 2.14
N CYS A 110 9.41 5.92 1.26
CA CYS A 110 9.30 6.63 0.00
C CYS A 110 8.86 8.10 0.16
N GLU A 111 8.10 8.42 1.21
CA GLU A 111 7.58 9.77 1.49
C GLU A 111 8.64 10.85 1.75
N ALA A 112 9.91 10.45 1.96
CA ALA A 112 11.01 11.40 2.03
C ALA A 112 11.52 11.85 0.64
N TYR A 113 11.04 11.22 -0.44
CA TYR A 113 11.36 11.62 -1.81
C TYR A 113 10.58 12.89 -2.21
N PRO A 114 11.19 13.83 -2.95
CA PRO A 114 10.50 15.05 -3.38
C PRO A 114 9.20 14.76 -4.14
N ASP A 115 8.17 15.57 -3.87
CA ASP A 115 6.86 15.51 -4.53
C ASP A 115 6.12 14.17 -4.41
N PHE A 116 6.51 13.30 -3.47
CA PHE A 116 5.77 12.08 -3.18
C PHE A 116 4.33 12.43 -2.76
N PRO A 117 3.31 11.73 -3.28
CA PRO A 117 1.92 12.12 -3.06
C PRO A 117 1.52 12.04 -1.59
N LEU A 118 0.60 12.92 -1.22
CA LEU A 118 -0.07 12.93 0.08
C LEU A 118 -1.39 12.15 0.00
N GLY A 119 -1.96 11.86 1.15
CA GLY A 119 -3.25 11.22 1.33
C GLY A 119 -4.42 12.17 1.10
N PHE A 120 -5.51 11.95 1.83
CA PHE A 120 -6.76 12.69 1.65
C PHE A 120 -6.71 14.05 2.34
N ASP A 121 -7.32 15.06 1.72
CA ASP A 121 -7.51 16.39 2.29
C ASP A 121 -8.78 16.41 3.17
N ASP A 122 -8.81 15.53 4.18
CA ASP A 122 -9.94 15.36 5.11
C ASP A 122 -9.64 15.90 6.52
N SER A 123 -8.43 16.43 6.75
CA SER A 123 -7.98 17.04 8.01
C SER A 123 -7.89 18.58 7.91
N PRO A 124 -8.24 19.32 8.98
CA PRO A 124 -8.03 20.77 9.07
C PRO A 124 -6.57 21.21 8.88
N GLU A 125 -5.62 20.33 9.16
CA GLU A 125 -4.18 20.54 9.02
C GLU A 125 -3.67 20.30 7.60
N GLY A 126 -4.54 19.86 6.68
CA GLY A 126 -4.24 19.51 5.30
C GLY A 126 -4.02 18.00 5.11
N PRO A 127 -3.64 17.58 3.89
CA PRO A 127 -3.57 16.17 3.56
C PRO A 127 -2.44 15.46 4.31
N GLU A 128 -2.78 14.34 4.94
CA GLU A 128 -1.84 13.54 5.70
C GLU A 128 -0.89 12.74 4.80
N LYS A 129 0.14 12.14 5.41
CA LYS A 129 1.01 11.19 4.72
C LYS A 129 0.25 9.89 4.43
N ILE A 130 0.44 9.31 3.24
CA ILE A 130 -0.20 8.05 2.82
C ILE A 130 0.08 6.93 3.85
N SER A 131 1.28 6.85 4.39
CA SER A 131 1.63 5.87 5.42
C SER A 131 0.75 5.96 6.67
N ILE A 132 0.34 7.17 7.06
CA ILE A 132 -0.56 7.40 8.21
C ILE A 132 -1.97 6.90 7.91
N GLU A 133 -2.49 7.13 6.70
CA GLU A 133 -3.77 6.57 6.26
C GLU A 133 -3.78 5.03 6.38
N PHE A 134 -2.70 4.37 5.97
CA PHE A 134 -2.59 2.91 6.08
C PHE A 134 -2.50 2.42 7.53
N TYR A 135 -1.84 3.16 8.42
CA TYR A 135 -1.88 2.86 9.86
C TYR A 135 -3.30 2.98 10.42
N LYS A 136 -4.03 4.05 10.07
CA LYS A 136 -5.43 4.25 10.48
C LYS A 136 -6.34 3.11 9.98
N MET A 137 -6.17 2.66 8.74
CA MET A 137 -6.91 1.50 8.21
C MET A 137 -6.57 0.22 8.99
N ALA A 138 -5.30 0.00 9.32
CA ALA A 138 -4.90 -1.16 10.10
C ALA A 138 -5.58 -1.17 11.48
N ASP A 139 -5.58 -0.03 12.16
CA ASP A 139 -6.18 0.12 13.48
C ASP A 139 -7.71 0.02 13.41
N HIS A 140 -8.33 0.55 12.35
CA HIS A 140 -9.76 0.40 12.12
C HIS A 140 -10.15 -1.08 11.95
N ILE A 141 -9.47 -1.82 11.08
CA ILE A 141 -9.76 -3.25 10.84
C ILE A 141 -9.50 -4.10 12.08
N GLU A 142 -8.42 -3.84 12.82
CA GLU A 142 -8.07 -4.58 14.04
C GLU A 142 -9.15 -4.43 15.13
N ASN A 143 -9.76 -3.25 15.21
CA ASN A 143 -10.76 -2.92 16.22
C ASN A 143 -12.21 -3.06 15.73
N LEU A 144 -12.42 -3.46 14.48
CA LEU A 144 -13.75 -3.60 13.87
C LEU A 144 -14.62 -4.63 14.63
N PRO A 145 -15.68 -4.21 15.33
CA PRO A 145 -16.49 -5.13 16.10
C PRO A 145 -17.43 -5.91 15.20
N ILE A 146 -17.11 -7.16 14.84
CA ILE A 146 -18.02 -8.02 14.04
C ILE A 146 -18.83 -8.94 14.94
N ASN A 147 -20.15 -8.75 14.98
CA ASN A 147 -21.07 -9.55 15.79
C ASN A 147 -21.78 -10.65 14.97
N TYR A 148 -21.11 -11.79 14.85
CA TYR A 148 -21.66 -12.99 14.19
C TYR A 148 -22.60 -13.81 15.09
N LYS A 149 -22.69 -13.51 16.40
CA LYS A 149 -23.47 -14.32 17.37
C LYS A 149 -24.93 -13.87 17.52
N LEU A 150 -25.37 -12.91 16.69
CA LEU A 150 -26.76 -12.48 16.65
C LEU A 150 -27.67 -13.65 16.24
N LYS A 151 -28.85 -13.74 16.85
CA LYS A 151 -29.79 -14.85 16.63
C LYS A 151 -30.83 -14.55 15.56
N GLU A 152 -31.18 -13.28 15.38
CA GLU A 152 -32.24 -12.87 14.47
C GLU A 152 -31.68 -12.49 13.09
N LEU A 153 -32.27 -13.05 12.04
CA LEU A 153 -31.85 -12.78 10.66
C LEU A 153 -31.88 -11.28 10.29
N PRO A 154 -32.89 -10.47 10.68
CA PRO A 154 -32.86 -9.03 10.43
C PRO A 154 -31.65 -8.32 11.07
N ALA A 155 -31.28 -8.71 12.30
CA ALA A 155 -30.12 -8.15 13.00
C ALA A 155 -28.81 -8.54 12.30
N LEU A 156 -28.67 -9.81 11.89
CA LEU A 156 -27.54 -10.30 11.11
C LEU A 156 -27.40 -9.57 9.75
N ARG A 157 -28.52 -9.30 9.06
CA ARG A 157 -28.52 -8.54 7.81
C ARG A 157 -28.03 -7.10 8.00
N LYS A 158 -28.48 -6.43 9.07
CA LYS A 158 -28.02 -5.09 9.41
C LYS A 158 -26.52 -5.07 9.72
N GLU A 159 -26.05 -6.06 10.47
CA GLU A 159 -24.62 -6.21 10.79
C GLU A 159 -23.78 -6.47 9.53
N ALA A 160 -24.24 -7.35 8.63
CA ALA A 160 -23.57 -7.60 7.35
C ALA A 160 -23.46 -6.35 6.49
N GLN A 161 -24.53 -5.55 6.40
CA GLN A 161 -24.50 -4.27 5.67
C GLN A 161 -23.51 -3.28 6.29
N ARG A 162 -23.46 -3.19 7.62
CA ARG A 162 -22.50 -2.34 8.34
C ARG A 162 -21.06 -2.76 8.07
N VAL A 163 -20.76 -4.05 8.18
CA VAL A 163 -19.41 -4.60 7.91
C VAL A 163 -18.99 -4.36 6.46
N VAL A 164 -19.89 -4.56 5.49
CA VAL A 164 -19.61 -4.22 4.08
C VAL A 164 -19.29 -2.73 3.94
N PHE A 165 -20.06 -1.86 4.60
CA PHE A 165 -19.82 -0.42 4.54
C PHE A 165 -18.44 -0.04 5.09
N GLU A 166 -18.12 -0.49 6.30
CA GLU A 166 -16.88 -0.12 6.97
C GLU A 166 -15.63 -0.66 6.25
N LEU A 167 -15.68 -1.85 5.65
CA LEU A 167 -14.52 -2.44 4.97
C LEU A 167 -14.39 -2.05 3.49
N PHE A 168 -15.50 -2.06 2.75
CA PHE A 168 -15.47 -1.77 1.31
C PHE A 168 -15.43 -0.27 1.06
N TRP A 169 -16.44 0.45 1.56
CA TRP A 169 -16.66 1.86 1.21
C TRP A 169 -15.66 2.79 1.91
N THR A 170 -15.20 2.43 3.10
CA THR A 170 -14.22 3.24 3.83
C THR A 170 -12.79 2.81 3.49
N ASP A 171 -12.37 1.59 3.82
CA ASP A 171 -10.95 1.21 3.73
C ASP A 171 -10.52 0.85 2.30
N SER A 172 -11.28 -0.02 1.62
CA SER A 172 -10.87 -0.56 0.31
C SER A 172 -10.83 0.51 -0.79
N GLU A 173 -11.81 1.41 -0.82
CA GLU A 173 -11.81 2.52 -1.77
C GLU A 173 -10.70 3.55 -1.48
N LYS A 174 -10.37 3.78 -0.20
CA LYS A 174 -9.20 4.59 0.17
C LYS A 174 -7.91 3.95 -0.35
N MET A 175 -7.70 2.65 -0.11
CA MET A 175 -6.54 1.92 -0.62
C MET A 175 -6.37 2.04 -2.14
N ARG A 176 -7.46 1.85 -2.89
CA ARG A 176 -7.48 1.95 -4.35
C ARG A 176 -7.04 3.34 -4.83
N THR A 177 -7.56 4.39 -4.19
CA THR A 177 -7.26 5.78 -4.55
C THR A 177 -5.80 6.13 -4.26
N LEU A 178 -5.31 5.83 -3.05
CA LEU A 178 -3.92 6.07 -2.66
C LEU A 178 -2.92 5.31 -3.54
N SER A 179 -3.25 4.06 -3.94
CA SER A 179 -2.42 3.30 -4.88
C SER A 179 -2.39 3.96 -6.26
N SER A 180 -3.52 4.48 -6.74
CA SER A 180 -3.57 5.21 -8.02
C SER A 180 -2.71 6.48 -7.98
N ASP A 181 -2.72 7.22 -6.87
CA ASP A 181 -1.92 8.44 -6.73
C ASP A 181 -0.42 8.14 -6.73
N MET A 182 0.00 7.09 -6.04
CA MET A 182 1.38 6.59 -6.08
C MET A 182 1.81 6.16 -7.49
N LEU A 183 0.95 5.45 -8.24
CA LEU A 183 1.25 5.03 -9.61
C LEU A 183 1.31 6.22 -10.57
N ASN A 184 0.46 7.24 -10.37
CA ASN A 184 0.50 8.49 -11.13
C ASN A 184 1.79 9.29 -10.86
N PHE A 185 2.26 9.30 -9.61
CA PHE A 185 3.55 9.88 -9.25
C PHE A 185 4.69 9.22 -10.04
N LEU A 186 4.74 7.89 -10.09
CA LEU A 186 5.77 7.17 -10.85
C LEU A 186 5.73 7.55 -12.35
N ARG A 187 4.55 7.66 -12.96
CA ARG A 187 4.43 8.04 -14.37
C ARG A 187 4.81 9.50 -14.65
N ARG A 188 4.34 10.44 -13.82
CA ARG A 188 4.46 11.88 -14.12
C ARG A 188 5.77 12.47 -13.61
N VAL A 189 6.19 12.07 -12.42
CA VAL A 189 7.34 12.66 -11.74
C VAL A 189 8.59 11.84 -12.05
N LEU A 190 8.52 10.52 -11.92
CA LEU A 190 9.65 9.64 -12.26
C LEU A 190 9.74 9.32 -13.76
N LYS A 191 8.76 9.74 -14.57
CA LYS A 191 8.72 9.56 -16.04
C LYS A 191 8.86 8.10 -16.49
N GLU A 192 8.38 7.18 -15.67
CA GLU A 192 8.49 5.75 -15.94
C GLU A 192 7.40 5.29 -16.92
N ASP A 193 7.83 4.58 -17.96
CA ASP A 193 6.93 3.91 -18.91
C ASP A 193 6.41 2.61 -18.29
N ILE A 194 5.48 2.76 -17.35
CA ILE A 194 4.88 1.63 -16.66
C ILE A 194 3.83 1.01 -17.60
N PRO A 195 3.98 -0.28 -17.99
CA PRO A 195 3.13 -0.93 -19.00
C PRO A 195 1.70 -1.24 -18.54
N PHE A 196 1.34 -0.86 -17.31
CA PHE A 196 0.01 -1.07 -16.76
C PHE A 196 -0.82 0.17 -17.07
N ASP A 197 -1.90 0.06 -17.86
CA ASP A 197 -2.92 1.10 -17.94
C ASP A 197 -3.75 1.05 -16.66
N ILE A 198 -3.61 2.06 -15.80
CA ILE A 198 -4.38 2.19 -14.56
C ILE A 198 -5.36 3.31 -14.85
N PHE A 199 -6.50 2.92 -15.43
CA PHE A 199 -7.63 3.76 -15.81
C PHE A 199 -7.33 4.86 -16.84
N GLY A 200 -7.47 4.50 -18.11
CA GLY A 200 -7.87 5.42 -19.18
C GLY A 200 -6.81 6.43 -19.59
N LYS A 201 -5.92 6.02 -20.48
CA LYS A 201 -5.21 6.94 -21.39
C LYS A 201 -6.25 7.70 -22.21
N LYS A 202 -6.69 8.88 -21.77
CA LYS A 202 -7.29 9.84 -22.70
C LYS A 202 -6.12 10.46 -23.46
N ASN A 203 -5.85 9.87 -24.62
CA ASN A 203 -4.95 10.41 -25.63
C ASN A 203 -5.12 11.93 -25.74
N ARG A 204 -4.03 12.66 -25.49
CA ARG A 204 -3.74 13.96 -26.10
C ARG A 204 -2.28 13.98 -26.47
#